data_AF-A0A842UAM2-F1
#
_entry.id   AF-A0A842UAM2-F1
#
_cell.length_a   1.000
_cell.length_b   1.000
_cell.length_c   1.000
_cell.angle_alpha   90.00
_cell.angle_beta   90.00
_cell.angle_gamma   90.00
#
_symmetry.space_group_name_H-M   'P 1'
#
loop_
_entity.id
_entity.type
_entity.pdbx_description
1 polymer ?
#
loop_
_entity_poly.entity_id
_entity_poly.type
_entity_poly.pdbx_seq_one_letter_code
_entity_poly.pdbx_strand_id
1 'polypeptide(L)'
;MAGKEKFSNLFKEREYGYWGPLYDFGRIFCTVYFRAVMNVDVKGSKHVPREGPFVIYSNHMTAYDPPMLGHSFSRKTHYMGREELFTHRLCRQFGFSKLIRLLGCFPVNRENPSSLTLKIIKEIVSQDEGFIMFPQGTRKHGKN
;
A
#
# COMPACT_ATOMS: atom_id res chain seq x y z
N MET A 1 7.61 -8.76 26.92
CA MET A 1 6.18 -8.96 26.58
C MET A 1 5.38 -7.65 26.53
N ALA A 2 5.67 -6.64 27.37
CA ALA A 2 5.00 -5.32 27.35
C ALA A 2 5.17 -4.48 26.07
N GLY A 3 6.18 -4.77 25.22
CA GLY A 3 6.37 -4.09 23.94
C GLY A 3 5.30 -4.48 22.90
N LYS A 4 5.06 -5.78 22.70
CA LYS A 4 4.15 -6.28 21.65
C LYS A 4 2.71 -5.78 21.81
N GLU A 5 2.21 -5.65 23.03
CA GLU A 5 0.87 -5.09 23.27
C GLU A 5 0.77 -3.61 22.89
N LYS A 6 1.72 -2.78 23.33
CA LYS A 6 1.78 -1.35 22.96
C LYS A 6 2.00 -1.14 21.45
N PHE A 7 2.65 -2.07 20.76
CA PHE A 7 2.90 -2.02 19.31
C PHE A 7 1.69 -2.47 18.47
N SER A 8 1.02 -3.57 18.83
CA SER A 8 -0.22 -4.01 18.14
C SER A 8 -1.37 -3.02 18.31
N ASN A 9 -1.36 -2.26 19.41
CA ASN A 9 -2.29 -1.16 19.63
C ASN A 9 -2.16 -0.05 18.60
N LEU A 10 -1.03 0.10 17.88
CA LEU A 10 -0.91 1.10 16.82
C LEU A 10 -1.90 0.83 15.66
N PHE A 11 -2.09 -0.44 15.27
CA PHE A 11 -3.04 -0.80 14.22
C PHE A 11 -4.49 -0.79 14.75
N LYS A 12 -4.71 -1.19 16.00
CA LYS A 12 -6.03 -1.10 16.66
C LYS A 12 -6.47 0.34 16.95
N GLU A 13 -5.55 1.25 17.27
CA GLU A 13 -5.83 2.62 17.69
C GLU A 13 -5.63 3.66 16.56
N ARG A 14 -4.83 3.40 15.51
CA ARG A 14 -4.44 4.43 14.50
C ARG A 14 -4.97 4.26 13.07
N GLU A 15 -5.95 3.40 12.82
CA GLU A 15 -6.66 3.34 11.52
C GLU A 15 -5.79 2.95 10.29
N TYR A 16 -4.66 2.25 10.46
CA TYR A 16 -3.86 1.74 9.35
C TYR A 16 -3.91 0.22 9.34
N GLY A 17 -4.13 -0.38 8.18
CA GLY A 17 -4.39 -1.81 8.04
C GLY A 17 -5.43 -2.04 6.95
N TYR A 18 -5.41 -3.20 6.31
CA TYR A 18 -6.43 -3.53 5.32
C TYR A 18 -7.63 -4.24 5.99
N TRP A 19 -8.84 -3.91 5.55
CA TRP A 19 -10.02 -4.69 5.89
C TRP A 19 -10.14 -5.83 4.86
N GLY A 20 -9.92 -7.06 5.33
CA GLY A 20 -9.78 -8.26 4.48
C GLY A 20 -10.79 -8.35 3.33
N PRO A 21 -12.10 -8.31 3.60
CA PRO A 21 -13.13 -8.43 2.57
C PRO A 21 -13.07 -7.32 1.49
N LEU A 22 -12.86 -6.06 1.88
CA LEU A 22 -12.76 -4.96 0.91
C LEU A 22 -11.47 -5.02 0.10
N TYR A 23 -10.36 -5.42 0.73
CA TYR A 23 -9.12 -5.65 0.03
C TYR A 23 -9.28 -6.73 -1.04
N ASP A 24 -9.88 -7.87 -0.66
CA ASP A 24 -10.09 -9.00 -1.57
C ASP A 24 -11.04 -8.64 -2.70
N PHE A 25 -12.13 -7.92 -2.40
CA PHE A 25 -13.03 -7.37 -3.42
C PHE A 25 -12.31 -6.42 -4.38
N GLY A 26 -11.60 -5.42 -3.86
CA GLY A 26 -10.86 -4.46 -4.67
C GLY A 26 -9.80 -5.13 -5.53
N ARG A 27 -9.15 -6.17 -5.01
CA ARG A 27 -8.16 -6.98 -5.72
C ARG A 27 -8.78 -7.80 -6.85
N ILE A 28 -9.92 -8.46 -6.63
CA ILE A 28 -10.64 -9.19 -7.68
C ILE A 28 -11.04 -8.23 -8.79
N PHE A 29 -11.62 -7.09 -8.41
CA PHE A 29 -11.98 -6.03 -9.35
C PHE A 29 -10.77 -5.57 -10.18
N CYS A 30 -9.64 -5.25 -9.54
CA CYS A 30 -8.40 -4.88 -10.23
C CYS A 30 -7.90 -6.00 -11.15
N THR A 31 -7.91 -7.25 -10.69
CA THR A 31 -7.47 -8.41 -11.47
C THR A 31 -8.28 -8.55 -12.75
N VAL A 32 -9.61 -8.45 -12.66
CA VAL A 32 -10.50 -8.51 -13.83
C VAL A 32 -10.23 -7.33 -14.75
N TYR A 33 -10.19 -6.10 -14.21
CA TYR A 33 -9.96 -4.89 -15.00
C TYR A 33 -8.62 -4.91 -15.76
N PHE A 34 -7.51 -5.16 -15.06
CA PHE A 34 -6.18 -5.11 -15.67
C PHE A 34 -5.92 -6.26 -16.63
N ARG A 35 -6.51 -7.45 -16.41
CA ARG A 35 -6.38 -8.56 -17.35
C ARG A 35 -7.27 -8.39 -18.59
N ALA A 36 -8.53 -7.98 -18.40
CA ALA A 36 -9.50 -7.92 -19.50
C ALA A 36 -9.35 -6.65 -20.34
N VAL A 37 -9.07 -5.51 -19.72
CA VAL A 37 -9.04 -4.20 -20.41
C VAL A 37 -7.63 -3.81 -20.81
N MET A 38 -6.65 -4.03 -19.92
CA MET A 38 -5.28 -3.55 -20.10
C MET A 38 -4.29 -4.62 -20.58
N ASN A 39 -4.74 -5.89 -20.69
CA ASN A 39 -3.94 -7.05 -21.09
C ASN A 39 -2.58 -7.13 -20.36
N VAL A 40 -2.58 -6.90 -19.04
CA VAL A 40 -1.35 -6.88 -18.24
C VAL A 40 -0.73 -8.28 -18.14
N ASP A 41 0.50 -8.41 -18.62
CA ASP A 41 1.34 -9.59 -18.44
C ASP A 41 2.20 -9.47 -17.19
N VAL A 42 2.14 -10.48 -16.32
CA VAL A 42 2.83 -10.49 -15.02
C VAL A 42 3.89 -11.57 -15.03
N LYS A 43 5.16 -11.14 -14.99
CA LYS A 43 6.32 -12.04 -14.93
C LYS A 43 6.97 -11.99 -13.55
N GLY A 44 7.46 -13.14 -13.08
CA GLY A 44 8.25 -13.20 -11.84
C GLY A 44 7.44 -13.07 -10.54
N SER A 45 6.11 -13.22 -10.57
CA SER A 45 5.26 -13.21 -9.36
C SER A 45 5.70 -14.26 -8.31
N LYS A 46 6.30 -15.37 -8.77
CA LYS A 46 6.90 -16.41 -7.92
C LYS A 46 8.10 -15.95 -7.08
N HIS A 47 8.71 -14.80 -7.38
CA HIS A 47 9.81 -14.24 -6.60
C HIS A 47 9.32 -13.55 -5.32
N VAL A 48 8.01 -13.26 -5.22
CA VAL A 48 7.44 -12.76 -3.96
C VAL A 48 7.47 -13.89 -2.93
N PRO A 49 8.12 -13.70 -1.76
CA PRO A 49 8.18 -14.72 -0.73
C PRO A 49 6.78 -15.19 -0.32
N ARG A 50 6.64 -16.49 -0.06
CA ARG A 50 5.36 -17.05 0.44
C ARG A 50 5.09 -16.67 1.89
N GLU A 51 6.15 -16.54 2.67
CA GLU A 51 6.12 -16.24 4.10
C GLU A 51 7.16 -15.17 4.43
N GLY A 52 7.04 -14.59 5.62
CA GLY A 52 7.94 -13.54 6.09
C GLY A 52 7.69 -12.17 5.42
N PRO A 53 8.36 -11.13 5.95
CA PRO A 53 8.21 -9.76 5.48
C PRO A 53 8.93 -9.55 4.15
N PHE A 54 8.43 -8.63 3.34
CA PHE A 54 9.05 -8.26 2.08
C PHE A 54 8.77 -6.81 1.72
N VAL A 55 9.58 -6.24 0.83
CA VAL A 55 9.32 -4.93 0.23
C VAL A 55 9.30 -5.06 -1.28
N ILE A 56 8.28 -4.49 -1.91
CA ILE A 56 8.25 -4.31 -3.36
C ILE A 56 8.64 -2.88 -3.66
N TYR A 57 9.68 -2.75 -4.47
CA TYR A 57 10.18 -1.49 -4.96
C TYR A 57 9.83 -1.35 -6.43
N SER A 58 9.11 -0.29 -6.79
CA SER A 58 8.67 -0.06 -8.18
C SER A 58 8.84 1.38 -8.62
N ASN A 59 9.08 1.60 -9.90
CA ASN A 59 8.89 2.90 -10.52
C ASN A 59 7.42 3.34 -10.43
N HIS A 60 7.17 4.66 -10.42
CA HIS A 60 5.83 5.24 -10.39
C HIS A 60 5.61 6.11 -11.64
N MET A 61 4.84 5.60 -12.58
CA MET A 61 4.48 6.26 -13.84
C MET A 61 3.05 6.80 -13.82
N THR A 62 2.10 6.09 -13.19
CA THR A 62 0.67 6.41 -13.27
C THR A 62 -0.05 6.26 -11.92
N ALA A 63 -1.30 6.74 -11.85
CA ALA A 63 -2.17 6.47 -10.70
C ALA A 63 -2.54 4.98 -10.57
N TYR A 64 -2.41 4.22 -11.65
CA TYR A 64 -2.77 2.81 -11.70
C TYR A 64 -1.68 1.89 -11.16
N ASP A 65 -0.47 2.37 -10.90
CA ASP A 65 0.63 1.49 -10.49
C ASP A 65 0.37 0.78 -9.15
N PRO A 66 -0.14 1.45 -8.08
CA PRO A 66 -0.49 0.74 -6.85
C PRO A 66 -1.53 -0.38 -7.04
N PRO A 67 -2.70 -0.16 -7.66
CA PRO A 67 -3.66 -1.24 -7.89
C PRO A 67 -3.16 -2.29 -8.89
N MET A 68 -2.34 -1.90 -9.88
CA MET A 68 -1.70 -2.83 -10.82
C MET A 68 -0.73 -3.78 -10.09
N LEU A 69 0.11 -3.24 -9.21
CA LEU A 69 0.98 -4.09 -8.40
C LEU A 69 0.18 -4.97 -7.44
N GLY A 70 -0.88 -4.43 -6.82
CA GLY A 70 -1.73 -5.18 -5.89
C GLY A 70 -2.37 -6.45 -6.47
N HIS A 71 -2.65 -6.50 -7.77
CA HIS A 71 -3.15 -7.73 -8.39
C HIS A 71 -2.05 -8.69 -8.84
N SER A 72 -0.79 -8.26 -8.91
CA SER A 72 0.28 -8.97 -9.63
C SER A 72 0.87 -10.17 -8.86
N PHE A 73 0.62 -10.32 -7.56
CA PHE A 73 1.20 -11.39 -6.74
C PHE A 73 0.28 -11.76 -5.59
N SER A 74 0.24 -13.03 -5.16
CA SER A 74 -0.76 -13.58 -4.23
C SER A 74 -0.79 -12.95 -2.82
N ARG A 75 0.35 -12.46 -2.30
CA ARG A 75 0.43 -11.85 -0.96
C ARG A 75 -0.32 -10.52 -0.89
N LYS A 76 -1.06 -10.27 0.20
CA LYS A 76 -1.58 -8.92 0.49
C LYS A 76 -0.41 -8.00 0.86
N THR A 77 -0.53 -6.73 0.51
CA THR A 77 0.50 -5.72 0.79
C THR A 77 -0.10 -4.40 1.24
N HIS A 78 0.67 -3.68 2.04
CA HIS A 78 0.44 -2.28 2.34
C HIS A 78 1.02 -1.35 1.28
N TYR A 79 0.56 -0.11 1.25
CA TYR A 79 0.99 0.89 0.28
C TYR A 79 1.47 2.16 0.95
N MET A 80 2.61 2.68 0.51
CA MET A 80 3.09 4.00 0.90
C MET A 80 2.40 5.09 0.07
N GLY A 81 1.43 5.77 0.67
CA GLY A 81 0.70 6.89 0.08
C GLY A 81 1.24 8.24 0.52
N ARG A 82 1.18 9.23 -0.37
CA ARG A 82 1.47 10.63 -0.02
C ARG A 82 0.54 11.12 1.11
N GLU A 83 1.10 11.81 2.12
CA GLU A 83 0.35 12.29 3.29
C GLU A 83 -0.87 13.15 2.90
N GLU A 84 -0.78 13.91 1.80
CA GLU A 84 -1.86 14.74 1.29
C GLU A 84 -3.12 13.93 0.92
N LEU A 85 -2.98 12.66 0.53
CA LEU A 85 -4.13 11.78 0.25
C LEU A 85 -4.99 11.53 1.50
N PHE A 86 -4.42 11.74 2.68
CA PHE A 86 -5.05 11.50 3.97
C PHE A 86 -5.52 12.79 4.65
N THR A 87 -4.90 13.92 4.34
CA THR A 87 -5.18 15.22 4.98
C THR A 87 -5.97 16.18 4.10
N HIS A 88 -5.93 16.03 2.77
CA HIS A 88 -6.62 16.94 1.85
C HIS A 88 -8.14 16.90 2.05
N ARG A 89 -8.75 18.09 2.17
CA ARG A 89 -10.16 18.27 2.55
C ARG A 89 -11.12 17.48 1.66
N LEU A 90 -10.91 17.50 0.34
CA LEU A 90 -11.76 16.77 -0.61
C LEU A 90 -11.64 15.25 -0.41
N CYS A 91 -10.42 14.73 -0.26
CA CYS A 91 -10.20 13.29 -0.04
C CYS A 91 -10.87 12.80 1.24
N ARG A 92 -10.84 13.62 2.29
CA ARG A 92 -11.53 13.32 3.55
C ARG A 92 -13.04 13.43 3.42
N GLN A 93 -13.54 14.49 2.79
CA GLN A 93 -14.98 14.75 2.63
C GLN A 93 -15.67 13.68 1.78
N PHE A 94 -15.02 13.18 0.73
CA PHE A 94 -15.55 12.13 -0.13
C PHE A 94 -15.20 10.71 0.36
N GLY A 95 -14.64 10.56 1.56
CA GLY A 95 -14.32 9.25 2.14
C GLY A 95 -13.16 8.50 1.46
N PHE A 96 -12.51 9.09 0.45
CA PHE A 96 -11.35 8.50 -0.23
C PHE A 96 -10.22 8.17 0.74
N SER A 97 -9.91 9.08 1.67
CA SER A 97 -8.89 8.84 2.70
C SER A 97 -9.20 7.62 3.57
N LYS A 98 -10.49 7.37 3.86
CA LYS A 98 -10.92 6.20 4.62
C LYS A 98 -10.81 4.93 3.78
N LEU A 99 -11.24 4.99 2.51
CA LEU A 99 -11.14 3.86 1.58
C LEU A 99 -9.70 3.38 1.41
N ILE A 100 -8.76 4.28 1.12
CA ILE A 100 -7.36 3.87 0.90
C ILE A 100 -6.71 3.33 2.18
N ARG A 101 -7.10 3.82 3.36
CA ARG A 101 -6.67 3.25 4.65
C ARG A 101 -7.11 1.80 4.75
N LEU A 102 -8.39 1.53 4.51
CA LEU A 102 -8.96 0.16 4.51
C LEU A 102 -8.39 -0.75 3.43
N LEU A 103 -7.73 -0.21 2.41
CA LEU A 103 -6.98 -0.98 1.41
C LEU A 103 -5.50 -1.16 1.79
N GLY A 104 -5.11 -0.78 3.02
CA GLY A 104 -3.74 -0.96 3.53
C GLY A 104 -2.79 0.19 3.19
N CYS A 105 -3.28 1.33 2.70
CA CYS A 105 -2.45 2.50 2.43
C CYS A 105 -2.17 3.31 3.70
N PHE A 106 -0.92 3.68 3.93
CA PHE A 106 -0.51 4.52 5.05
C PHE A 106 0.26 5.76 4.57
N PRO A 107 0.15 6.89 5.29
CA PRO A 107 0.78 8.15 4.90
C PRO A 107 2.29 8.07 5.08
N VAL A 108 3.01 8.60 4.11
CA VAL A 108 4.43 8.91 4.19
C VAL A 108 4.66 10.33 3.74
N ASN A 109 5.41 11.08 4.54
CA ASN A 109 6.05 12.30 4.11
C ASN A 109 7.44 11.92 3.59
N ARG A 110 7.66 12.13 2.28
CA ARG A 110 8.89 11.70 1.60
C ARG A 110 10.05 12.66 1.81
N GLU A 111 9.75 13.95 2.02
CA GLU A 111 10.76 14.97 2.30
C GLU A 111 11.28 14.86 3.73
N ASN A 112 10.39 14.48 4.66
CA ASN A 112 10.73 14.28 6.06
C ASN A 112 10.03 13.03 6.61
N PRO A 113 10.62 11.83 6.40
CA PRO A 113 10.06 10.57 6.90
C PRO A 113 9.86 10.61 8.41
N SER A 114 8.61 10.73 8.83
CA SER A 114 8.29 10.87 10.25
C SER A 114 8.63 9.60 11.02
N SER A 115 8.88 9.75 12.33
CA SER A 115 9.02 8.62 13.26
C SER A 115 7.79 7.69 13.25
N LEU A 116 6.62 8.19 12.84
CA LEU A 116 5.42 7.40 12.63
C LEU A 116 5.55 6.45 11.44
N THR A 117 6.10 6.91 10.31
CA THR A 117 6.31 6.06 9.12
C THR A 117 7.18 4.86 9.47
N LEU A 118 8.28 5.08 10.18
CA LEU A 118 9.17 4.00 10.63
C LEU A 118 8.48 3.04 11.61
N LYS A 119 7.61 3.54 12.49
CA LYS A 119 6.81 2.69 13.39
C LYS A 119 5.84 1.80 12.61
N ILE A 120 5.17 2.34 11.59
CA ILE A 120 4.24 1.58 10.75
C ILE A 120 4.99 0.49 9.98
N ILE A 121 6.14 0.83 9.35
CA ILE A 121 6.96 -0.17 8.64
C ILE A 121 7.42 -1.28 9.58
N LYS A 122 7.90 -0.93 10.78
CA LYS A 122 8.31 -1.91 11.79
C LYS A 122 7.18 -2.86 12.17
N GLU A 123 5.95 -2.36 12.23
CA GLU A 123 4.78 -3.18 12.54
C GLU A 123 4.39 -4.09 11.37
N ILE A 124 4.38 -3.58 10.13
CA ILE A 124 4.17 -4.43 8.94
C ILE A 124 5.18 -5.59 8.92
N VAL A 125 6.45 -5.27 9.17
CA VAL A 125 7.53 -6.28 9.21
C VAL A 125 7.36 -7.25 10.38
N SER A 126 6.89 -6.79 11.55
CA SER A 126 6.70 -7.64 12.74
C SER A 126 5.54 -8.64 12.60
N GLN A 127 4.62 -8.37 11.68
CA GLN A 127 3.47 -9.22 11.34
C GLN A 127 3.73 -10.13 10.13
N ASP A 128 5.00 -10.24 9.69
CA ASP A 128 5.39 -10.98 8.47
C ASP A 128 4.66 -10.49 7.21
N GLU A 129 4.28 -9.21 7.16
CA GLU A 129 3.61 -8.61 6.02
C GLU A 129 4.57 -7.84 5.13
N GLY A 130 4.12 -7.55 3.91
CA GLY A 130 4.89 -6.78 2.94
C GLY A 130 4.26 -5.43 2.62
N PHE A 131 5.08 -4.52 2.12
CA PHE A 131 4.62 -3.23 1.62
C PHE A 131 5.24 -2.87 0.28
N ILE A 132 4.53 -2.02 -0.45
CA ILE A 132 4.97 -1.46 -1.73
C ILE A 132 5.43 -0.02 -1.51
N MET A 133 6.59 0.31 -2.07
CA MET A 133 7.11 1.66 -2.08
C MET A 133 7.51 2.13 -3.48
N PHE A 134 7.31 3.43 -3.68
CA PHE A 134 7.60 4.15 -4.90
C PHE A 134 8.69 5.22 -4.63
N PRO A 135 9.97 4.84 -4.67
CA PRO A 135 11.14 5.67 -4.33
C PRO A 135 11.24 6.99 -5.10
N GLN A 136 10.81 7.00 -6.37
CA GLN A 136 11.00 8.14 -7.28
C GLN A 136 10.13 9.34 -6.92
N GLY A 137 9.20 9.22 -5.97
CA GLY A 137 8.53 10.36 -5.35
C GLY A 137 7.49 11.08 -6.23
N THR A 138 7.63 11.02 -7.54
CA THR A 138 6.87 11.75 -8.56
C THR A 138 6.59 10.86 -9.76
N ARG A 139 5.46 11.07 -10.43
CA ARG A 139 5.22 10.48 -11.75
C ARG A 139 6.16 11.16 -12.73
N LYS A 140 6.92 10.41 -13.52
CA LYS A 140 7.64 10.99 -14.67
C LYS A 140 6.60 11.72 -15.54
N HIS A 141 6.61 13.05 -15.54
CA HIS A 141 6.05 13.79 -16.66
C HIS A 141 7.00 13.49 -17.82
N GLY A 142 6.51 12.78 -18.84
CA GLY A 142 7.26 12.68 -20.07
C GLY A 142 7.53 14.09 -20.57
N LYS A 143 8.80 14.51 -20.57
CA LYS A 143 9.22 15.57 -21.49
C LYS A 143 9.29 14.90 -22.85
N ASN A 144 8.25 15.14 -23.66
CA ASN A 144 8.42 15.14 -25.12
C ASN A 144 9.17 16.41 -25.49
#